data_AF-A0A6M3K3Y7-F1
#
_entry.id   AF-A0A6M3K3Y7-F1
#
_cell.length_a   1.000
_cell.length_b   1.000
_cell.length_c   1.000
_cell.angle_alpha   90.00
_cell.angle_beta   90.00
_cell.angle_gamma   90.00
#
_symmetry.space_group_name_H-M   'P 1'
#
loop_
_entity.id
_entity.type
_entity.pdbx_description
1 polymer ?
#
loop_
_entity_poly.entity_id
_entity_poly.type
_entity_poly.pdbx_seq_one_letter_code
_entity_poly.pdbx_strand_id
1 'polypeptide(L)' 'MEIMEEPAKKDIIKSLRKHRAELTAIIDGLKNLDETDDPRLNRILAQGIVLTLFELVDTLVNTEINIHNFMKRRG' A
#
# COMPACT_ATOMS: atom_id res chain seq x y z
N MET A 1 -20.49 -26.77 2.66
CA MET A 1 -19.57 -26.10 3.60
C MET A 1 -19.30 -24.71 3.07
N GLU A 2 -19.94 -23.69 3.64
CA GLU A 2 -19.45 -22.32 3.44
C GLU A 2 -18.28 -22.11 4.37
N ILE A 3 -17.11 -21.87 3.79
CA ILE A 3 -15.93 -21.43 4.54
C ILE A 3 -16.25 -19.98 4.94
N MET A 4 -16.85 -19.79 6.12
CA MET A 4 -16.92 -18.47 6.74
C MET A 4 -15.49 -17.98 6.93
N GLU A 5 -14.98 -17.18 5.98
CA GLU A 5 -13.69 -16.53 6.14
C GLU A 5 -13.73 -15.65 7.40
N GLU A 6 -12.82 -15.91 8.33
CA GLU A 6 -12.70 -15.11 9.55
C GLU A 6 -12.56 -13.62 9.21
N PRO A 7 -13.30 -12.73 9.90
CA PRO A 7 -13.29 -11.28 9.64
C PRO A 7 -11.86 -10.71 9.53
N ALA A 8 -10.95 -11.15 10.39
CA ALA A 8 -9.56 -10.72 10.42
C ALA A 8 -8.77 -11.08 9.14
N LYS A 9 -9.01 -12.26 8.55
CA LYS A 9 -8.35 -12.67 7.30
C LYS A 9 -8.81 -11.79 6.13
N LYS A 10 -10.12 -11.51 6.05
CA LYS A 10 -10.70 -10.66 5.01
C LYS A 10 -10.17 -9.22 5.10
N ASP A 11 -10.01 -8.70 6.31
CA ASP A 11 -9.45 -7.37 6.54
C ASP A 11 -7.97 -7.26 6.14
N ILE A 12 -7.16 -8.28 6.47
CA ILE A 12 -5.76 -8.37 6.03
C ILE A 12 -5.68 -8.40 4.49
N ILE A 13 -6.49 -9.24 3.83
CA ILE A 13 -6.51 -9.32 2.35
C ILE A 13 -6.93 -7.98 1.73
N LYS A 14 -7.93 -7.31 2.30
CA LYS A 14 -8.38 -6.00 1.84
C LYS A 14 -7.26 -4.95 1.96
N SER A 15 -6.54 -4.95 3.08
CA SER A 15 -5.39 -4.05 3.27
C SER A 15 -4.26 -4.34 2.26
N LEU A 16 -3.90 -5.61 2.05
CA LEU A 16 -2.89 -5.99 1.04
C LEU A 16 -3.27 -5.56 -0.38
N ARG A 17 -4.56 -5.62 -0.73
CA ARG A 17 -5.05 -5.11 -2.03
C ARG A 17 -4.92 -3.58 -2.14
N LYS A 18 -5.14 -2.84 -1.06
CA LYS A 18 -4.93 -1.38 -1.00
C LYS A 18 -3.46 -1.04 -1.24
N HIS A 19 -2.54 -1.72 -0.58
CA HIS A 19 -1.09 -1.55 -0.78
C HIS A 19 -0.66 -1.79 -2.22
N ARG A 20 -1.21 -2.83 -2.87
CA ARG A 20 -0.92 -3.11 -4.27
C ARG A 20 -1.32 -1.93 -5.18
N ALA A 21 -2.45 -1.28 -4.91
CA ALA A 21 -2.89 -0.12 -5.69
C ALA A 21 -2.00 1.11 -5.46
N GLU A 22 -1.61 1.38 -4.21
CA GLU A 22 -0.70 2.46 -3.84
C GLU A 22 0.69 2.28 -4.49
N LEU A 23 1.23 1.04 -4.49
CA LEU A 23 2.47 0.69 -5.18
C LEU A 23 2.38 0.95 -6.70
N THR A 24 1.28 0.56 -7.34
CA THR A 24 1.06 0.83 -8.77
C THR A 24 1.07 2.33 -9.06
N ALA A 25 0.38 3.13 -8.24
CA ALA A 25 0.35 4.58 -8.40
C ALA A 25 1.73 5.22 -8.25
N ILE A 26 2.56 4.74 -7.32
CA ILE A 26 3.96 5.16 -7.17
C ILE A 26 4.77 4.82 -8.43
N ILE A 27 4.66 3.59 -8.94
CA ILE A 27 5.37 3.14 -10.13
C ILE A 27 4.98 3.99 -11.35
N ASP A 28 3.68 4.27 -11.53
CA ASP A 28 3.21 5.08 -12.65
C ASP A 28 3.64 6.55 -12.51
N GLY A 29 3.64 7.10 -11.29
CA GLY A 29 4.20 8.42 -11.02
C GLY A 29 5.70 8.51 -11.35
N LEU A 30 6.48 7.48 -11.02
CA LEU A 30 7.91 7.40 -11.31
C LEU A 30 8.19 7.31 -12.82
N LYS A 31 7.38 6.55 -13.57
CA LYS A 31 7.49 6.50 -15.05
C LYS A 31 7.19 7.87 -15.66
N ASN A 32 6.12 8.52 -15.22
CA ASN A 32 5.74 9.84 -15.71
C ASN A 32 6.81 10.90 -15.43
N LEU A 33 7.52 10.78 -14.31
CA LEU A 33 8.67 11.64 -13.96
C LEU A 33 9.84 11.48 -14.94
N ASP A 34 10.13 10.25 -15.36
CA ASP A 34 11.23 9.93 -16.28
C ASP A 34 10.93 10.40 -17.71
N GLU A 35 9.65 10.49 -18.06
CA GLU A 35 9.16 10.88 -19.39
C GLU A 35 8.84 12.38 -19.53
N THR A 36 8.87 13.16 -18.44
CA THR A 36 8.45 14.57 -18.42
C THR A 36 9.63 15.53 -18.30
N ASP A 37 9.75 16.47 -19.24
CA ASP A 37 10.76 17.56 -19.21
C ASP A 37 10.29 18.85 -18.51
N ASP A 38 9.05 18.90 -17.98
CA ASP A 38 8.53 20.05 -17.22
C ASP A 38 8.97 20.00 -15.74
N PRO A 39 9.84 20.92 -15.28
CA PRO A 39 10.35 20.92 -13.90
C PRO A 39 9.26 21.14 -12.83
N ARG A 40 8.18 21.85 -13.16
CA ARG A 40 7.07 22.09 -12.22
C ARG A 40 6.23 20.83 -12.07
N LEU A 41 5.92 20.16 -13.17
CA LEU A 41 5.19 18.89 -13.14
C LEU A 41 6.01 17.82 -12.42
N ASN A 42 7.32 17.75 -12.67
CA ASN A 42 8.22 16.84 -11.96
C ASN A 42 8.24 17.09 -10.45
N ARG A 43 8.24 18.34 -10.01
CA ARG A 43 8.18 18.65 -8.57
C ARG A 43 6.87 18.17 -7.93
N ILE A 44 5.74 18.33 -8.63
CA ILE A 44 4.42 17.88 -8.15
C ILE A 44 4.36 16.35 -8.08
N LEU A 45 4.80 15.67 -9.15
CA LEU A 45 4.84 14.20 -9.21
C LEU A 45 5.76 13.62 -8.13
N ALA A 46 6.96 14.18 -7.94
CA ALA A 46 7.89 13.76 -6.91
C ALA A 46 7.29 13.91 -5.50
N GLN A 47 6.60 15.03 -5.22
CA GLN A 47 5.90 15.21 -3.94
C GLN A 47 4.79 14.18 -3.74
N GLY A 48 3.97 13.92 -4.76
CA GLY A 48 2.92 12.91 -4.71
C GLY A 48 3.45 11.50 -4.45
N ILE A 49 4.56 11.14 -5.08
CA ILE A 49 5.24 9.84 -4.89
C ILE A 49 5.77 9.72 -3.46
N VAL A 50 6.45 10.75 -2.95
CA VAL A 50 7.00 10.73 -1.58
C VAL A 50 5.89 10.58 -0.55
N LEU A 51 4.78 11.32 -0.68
CA LEU A 51 3.63 11.20 0.23
C LEU A 51 3.02 9.80 0.17
N THR A 52 2.79 9.26 -1.03
CA THR A 52 2.23 7.92 -1.21
C THR A 52 3.16 6.83 -0.65
N LEU A 53 4.49 7.01 -0.74
CA LEU A 53 5.48 6.11 -0.15
C LEU A 53 5.42 6.10 1.38
N PHE A 54 5.32 7.27 2.03
CA PHE A 54 5.16 7.34 3.48
C PHE A 54 3.88 6.64 3.94
N GLU A 55 2.74 6.92 3.29
CA GLU A 55 1.47 6.28 3.62
C GLU A 55 1.52 4.75 3.43
N LEU A 56 2.19 4.28 2.38
CA LEU A 56 2.37 2.85 2.14
C LEU A 56 3.20 2.19 3.24
N VAL A 57 4.29 2.83 3.69
CA VAL A 57 5.12 2.30 4.79
C VAL A 57 4.30 2.18 6.08
N ASP A 58 3.58 3.22 6.47
CA ASP A 58 2.74 3.21 7.67
C ASP A 58 1.66 2.12 7.60
N THR A 59 1.05 1.93 6.43
CA THR A 59 0.00 0.93 6.25
C THR A 59 0.57 -0.49 6.25
N LEU A 60 1.77 -0.71 5.69
CA LEU A 60 2.49 -1.99 5.74
C LEU A 60 2.85 -2.39 7.18
N VAL A 61 3.37 -1.46 7.98
CA VAL A 61 3.67 -1.70 9.41
C VAL A 61 2.40 -2.10 10.17
N ASN A 62 1.29 -1.41 9.94
CA ASN A 62 0.00 -1.76 10.56
C ASN A 62 -0.48 -3.16 10.15
N THR A 63 -0.28 -3.55 8.89
CA THR A 63 -0.65 -4.88 8.40
C THR A 63 0.25 -5.97 8.97
N GLU A 64 1.55 -5.71 9.14
CA GLU A 64 2.46 -6.61 9.86
C GLU A 64 1.98 -6.86 11.29
N ILE A 65 1.62 -5.80 12.02
CA ILE A 65 1.07 -5.92 13.39
C ILE A 65 -0.22 -6.75 13.40
N ASN A 66 -1.11 -6.53 12.43
CA ASN A 66 -2.36 -7.28 12.33
C ASN A 66 -2.12 -8.76 12.04
N ILE A 67 -1.18 -9.10 11.15
CA ILE A 67 -0.77 -10.48 10.87
C ILE A 67 -0.19 -11.11 12.14
N HIS A 68 0.72 -10.43 12.83
CA HIS A 68 1.33 -10.93 14.07
C HIS A 68 0.28 -11.22 15.15
N ASN A 69 -0.65 -10.30 15.36
CA ASN A 69 -1.75 -10.47 16.32
C ASN A 69 -2.69 -11.62 15.94
N PHE A 70 -2.97 -11.79 14.66
CA PHE A 70 -3.77 -12.91 14.16
C PHE A 70 -3.08 -14.25 14.42
N MET A 71 -1.78 -14.36 14.13
CA MET A 71 -0.99 -15.57 14.35
C MET A 71 -0.88 -15.91 15.84
N LYS A 72 -0.68 -14.91 16.72
CA LYS A 72 -0.66 -15.11 18.18
C LYS A 72 -1.97 -15.65 18.78
N ARG A 73 -3.13 -15.30 18.21
CA ARG A 73 -4.44 -15.78 18.71
C ARG A 73 -4.74 -17.23 18.35
N ARG A 74 -3.98 -17.81 17.42
CA ARG A 74 -4.15 -19.19 16.92
C ARG A 74 -3.16 -20.20 17.52
N GLY A 75 -2.18 -19.74 18.30
CA GLY A 75 -1.32 -20.57 19.15
C GLY A 75 -1.76 -20.49 20.60
#